data_AF-A0A6P8HPK9-F1
#
_entry.id   AF-A0A6P8HPK9-F1
#
_cell.length_a   1.000
_cell.length_b   1.000
_cell.length_c   1.000
_cell.angle_alpha   90.00
_cell.angle_beta   90.00
_cell.angle_gamma   90.00
#
_symmetry.space_group_name_H-M   'P 1'
#
loop_
_entity.id
_entity.type
_entity.pdbx_description
1 polymer ?
#
loop_
_entity_poly.entity_id
_entity_poly.type
_entity_poly.pdbx_seq_one_letter_code
_entity_poly.pdbx_strand_id
1 'polypeptide(L)'
;MGKPANDYRRRRGIYPGPLGLERHLENFIIWKSIKKMWLTRILLGRRSAPGRIFAGKNRIIKKITSMQRRNTRDKEEIIGRVESLLSTPYLTMEEEYGHTSARKKEDRQEFLLNRKRTLGPNIYAVPSKSLTDKSKAILSHLNVTR
;
A
#
# COMPACT_ATOMS: atom_id res chain seq x y z
N MET A 1 24.96 9.88 -20.13
CA MET A 1 24.25 8.90 -19.30
C MET A 1 25.04 8.71 -18.01
N GLY A 2 24.54 9.24 -16.89
CA GLY A 2 25.17 9.06 -15.57
C GLY A 2 24.09 8.77 -14.54
N LYS A 3 24.07 7.53 -14.03
CA LYS A 3 23.19 7.14 -12.92
C LYS A 3 23.86 7.55 -11.61
N PRO A 4 23.24 8.33 -10.71
CA PRO A 4 23.72 8.40 -9.34
C PRO A 4 23.31 7.13 -8.59
N ALA A 5 24.31 6.44 -8.04
CA ALA A 5 24.16 5.26 -7.23
C ALA A 5 23.40 5.58 -5.93
N ASN A 6 22.45 4.69 -5.60
CA ASN A 6 21.81 4.59 -4.30
C ASN A 6 22.86 4.27 -3.23
N ASP A 7 23.20 5.22 -2.37
CA ASP A 7 23.98 4.96 -1.16
C ASP A 7 23.09 5.14 0.09
N TYR A 8 22.17 4.18 0.26
CA TYR A 8 21.48 3.97 1.51
C TYR A 8 22.26 2.94 2.32
N ARG A 9 22.93 3.42 3.40
CA ARG A 9 23.33 2.72 4.65
C ARG A 9 24.84 2.79 4.92
N ARG A 10 25.24 3.69 5.82
CA ARG A 10 26.19 3.42 6.93
C ARG A 10 25.91 4.42 8.05
N ARG A 11 24.96 4.11 8.94
CA ARG A 11 25.25 3.74 10.34
C ARG A 11 26.50 4.46 10.90
N ARG A 12 26.31 5.68 11.43
CA ARG A 12 27.22 6.21 12.46
C ARG A 12 26.89 5.49 13.77
N GLY A 13 27.39 4.27 13.91
CA GLY A 13 27.55 3.61 15.19
C GLY A 13 28.68 4.31 15.94
N ILE A 14 28.33 5.08 16.95
CA ILE A 14 29.27 5.62 17.93
C ILE A 14 29.54 4.49 18.91
N TYR A 15 30.68 3.81 18.77
CA TYR A 15 31.22 2.98 19.85
C TYR A 15 32.27 3.81 20.59
N PRO A 16 32.10 4.12 21.89
CA PRO A 16 33.16 4.70 22.67
C PRO A 16 34.09 3.59 23.18
N GLY A 17 35.39 3.77 23.00
CA GLY A 17 36.44 2.88 23.49
C GLY A 17 36.52 2.78 25.03
N PRO A 18 37.30 1.81 25.54
CA PRO A 18 37.28 1.39 26.94
C PRO A 18 38.21 2.26 27.77
N LEU A 19 37.68 3.33 28.39
CA LEU A 19 38.39 4.08 29.43
C LEU A 19 37.41 4.68 30.44
N GLY A 20 37.58 4.30 31.71
CA GLY A 20 37.13 5.10 32.85
C GLY A 20 35.81 4.65 33.49
N LEU A 21 35.95 4.06 34.68
CA LEU A 21 34.87 3.77 35.64
C LEU A 21 34.12 5.04 36.14
N GLU A 22 34.49 6.24 35.69
CA GLU A 22 33.86 7.50 36.12
C GLU A 22 32.57 7.86 35.34
N ARG A 23 32.28 7.22 34.21
CA ARG A 23 31.12 7.56 33.35
C ARG A 23 29.75 7.11 33.89
N HIS A 24 29.70 6.34 34.97
CA HIS A 24 28.42 5.83 35.49
C HIS A 24 27.59 6.90 36.20
N LEU A 25 28.22 7.89 36.84
CA LEU A 25 27.52 8.97 37.54
C LEU A 25 27.07 10.09 36.58
N GLU A 26 27.88 10.40 35.57
CA GLU A 26 27.53 11.42 34.56
C GLU A 26 26.35 10.99 33.67
N ASN A 27 26.31 9.72 33.25
CA ASN A 27 25.19 9.19 32.48
C ASN A 27 23.88 9.20 33.29
N PHE A 28 23.95 9.01 34.62
CA PHE A 28 22.79 9.07 35.49
C PHE A 28 22.23 10.49 35.64
N ILE A 29 23.12 11.50 35.71
CA ILE A 29 22.77 12.93 35.76
C ILE A 29 22.16 13.38 34.43
N ILE A 30 22.75 12.99 33.29
CA ILE A 30 22.22 13.28 31.95
C ILE A 30 20.83 12.65 31.77
N TRP A 31 20.62 11.41 32.22
CA TRP A 31 19.32 10.74 32.13
C TRP A 31 18.25 11.38 33.04
N LYS A 32 18.61 11.84 34.25
CA LYS A 32 17.73 12.62 35.14
C LYS A 32 17.36 13.99 34.54
N SER A 33 18.29 14.65 33.84
CA SER A 33 18.07 15.95 33.18
C SER A 33 17.12 15.83 31.98
N ILE A 34 17.29 14.79 31.14
CA ILE A 34 16.41 14.53 29.99
C ILE A 34 14.96 14.29 30.40
N LYS A 35 14.72 13.61 31.54
CA LYS A 35 13.36 13.43 32.08
C LYS A 35 12.71 14.75 32.54
N LYS A 36 13.48 15.72 33.05
CA LYS A 36 12.95 17.03 33.48
C LYS A 36 12.51 17.93 32.31
N MET A 37 13.05 17.73 31.11
CA MET A 37 12.69 18.53 29.91
C MET A 37 11.49 18.00 29.12
N TRP A 38 11.05 16.76 29.38
CA TRP A 38 9.88 16.18 28.71
C TRP A 38 8.59 16.88 29.16
N LEU A 39 8.45 17.10 30.47
CA LEU A 39 7.27 17.74 31.08
C LEU A 39 7.16 19.21 30.63
N THR A 40 8.27 19.92 30.52
CA THR A 40 8.29 21.32 30.06
C THR A 40 7.98 21.45 28.56
N ARG A 41 8.41 20.50 27.70
CA ARG A 41 7.99 20.47 26.28
C ARG A 41 6.50 20.20 26.10
N ILE A 42 5.90 19.39 26.97
CA ILE A 42 4.45 19.10 26.92
C ILE A 42 3.63 20.28 27.47
N LEU A 43 4.06 20.92 28.58
CA LEU A 43 3.33 22.05 29.18
C LEU A 43 3.51 23.37 28.41
N LEU A 44 4.72 23.68 27.93
CA LEU A 44 5.02 24.92 27.20
C LEU A 44 4.79 24.78 25.69
N GLY A 45 4.70 23.56 25.18
CA GLY A 45 4.26 23.25 23.82
C GLY A 45 2.75 23.41 23.65
N ARG A 46 2.21 24.58 23.99
CA ARG A 46 0.81 24.92 23.74
C ARG A 46 0.48 24.61 22.28
N ARG A 47 -0.62 23.88 22.05
CA ARG A 47 -1.19 23.69 20.70
C ARG A 47 -1.28 25.07 20.04
N SER A 48 -0.55 25.27 18.94
CA SER A 48 -0.47 26.56 18.23
C SER A 48 -1.82 27.07 17.73
N ALA A 49 -2.85 26.22 17.69
CA ALA A 49 -4.20 26.55 17.25
C ALA A 49 -5.23 25.93 18.21
N PRO A 50 -6.26 26.68 18.64
CA PRO A 50 -7.35 26.14 19.44
C PRO A 50 -8.24 25.22 18.58
N GLY A 51 -8.69 24.09 19.12
CA GLY A 51 -9.58 23.16 18.43
C GLY A 51 -8.88 22.23 17.43
N ARG A 52 -9.57 21.88 16.33
CA ARG A 52 -9.04 20.96 15.29
C ARG A 52 -8.00 21.69 14.42
N ILE A 53 -6.80 21.11 14.30
CA ILE A 53 -5.62 21.75 13.69
C ILE A 53 -5.86 22.22 12.23
N PHE A 54 -6.56 21.43 11.43
CA PHE A 54 -6.78 21.70 10.00
C PHE A 54 -8.23 22.08 9.66
N ALA A 55 -9.05 22.43 10.65
CA ALA A 55 -10.47 22.71 10.45
C ALA A 55 -10.95 23.86 11.36
N GLY A 56 -12.07 24.49 11.00
CA GLY A 56 -12.61 25.64 11.74
C GLY A 56 -11.93 26.98 11.41
N LYS A 57 -12.24 28.01 12.21
CA LYS A 57 -11.79 29.39 11.99
C LYS A 57 -10.29 29.56 12.19
N ASN A 58 -9.76 29.04 13.30
CA ASN A 58 -8.36 29.19 13.68
C ASN A 58 -7.57 27.92 13.34
N ARG A 59 -7.32 27.71 12.04
CA ARG A 59 -6.58 26.55 11.51
C ARG A 59 -5.12 26.88 11.23
N ILE A 60 -4.24 25.88 11.27
CA ILE A 60 -2.85 26.03 10.84
C ILE A 60 -2.80 26.02 9.32
N ILE A 61 -2.37 27.14 8.72
CA ILE A 61 -2.19 27.27 7.27
C ILE A 61 -0.84 26.65 6.89
N LYS A 62 -0.88 25.56 6.11
CA LYS A 62 0.34 24.97 5.54
C LYS A 62 0.81 25.83 4.38
N LYS A 63 2.00 26.42 4.50
CA LYS A 63 2.64 27.16 3.40
C LYS A 63 3.04 26.20 2.29
N ILE A 64 2.83 26.61 1.04
CA ILE A 64 3.23 25.84 -0.13
C ILE A 64 4.76 25.88 -0.25
N THR A 65 5.40 24.71 -0.34
CA THR A 65 6.84 24.62 -0.51
C THR A 65 7.25 24.77 -1.97
N SER A 66 8.51 25.15 -2.22
CA SER A 66 9.04 25.24 -3.59
C SER A 66 9.00 23.91 -4.34
N MET A 67 9.25 22.80 -3.64
CA MET A 67 9.14 21.44 -4.18
C MET A 67 7.71 21.13 -4.65
N GLN A 68 6.71 21.49 -3.85
CA GLN A 68 5.31 21.27 -4.24
C GLN A 68 4.96 22.04 -5.51
N ARG A 69 5.44 23.27 -5.66
CA ARG A 69 5.23 24.06 -6.89
C ARG A 69 5.86 23.39 -8.10
N ARG A 70 7.10 22.88 -7.98
CA ARG A 70 7.78 22.14 -9.05
C ARG A 70 7.01 20.88 -9.43
N ASN A 71 6.62 20.06 -8.45
CA ASN A 71 5.86 18.85 -8.72
C ASN A 71 4.51 19.13 -9.39
N THR A 72 3.83 20.23 -9.02
CA THR A 72 2.59 20.65 -9.68
C THR A 72 2.86 21.02 -11.14
N ARG A 73 3.90 21.82 -11.40
CA ARG A 73 4.30 22.18 -12.77
C ARG A 73 4.63 20.94 -13.62
N ASP A 74 5.43 20.02 -13.09
CA ASP A 74 5.79 18.79 -13.82
C ASP A 74 4.55 17.97 -14.17
N LYS A 75 3.55 17.93 -13.27
CA LYS A 75 2.27 17.26 -13.52
C LYS A 75 1.44 17.99 -14.57
N GLU A 76 1.38 19.31 -14.53
CA GLU A 76 0.69 20.13 -15.54
C GLU A 76 1.30 19.90 -16.92
N GLU A 77 2.63 19.82 -17.03
CA GLU A 77 3.32 19.52 -18.29
C GLU A 77 3.00 18.10 -18.81
N ILE A 78 2.90 17.11 -17.91
CA ILE A 78 2.48 15.76 -18.26
C ILE A 78 1.03 15.74 -18.74
N ILE A 79 0.13 16.43 -18.03
CA ILE A 79 -1.29 16.50 -18.38
C ILE A 79 -1.46 17.16 -19.75
N GLY A 80 -0.79 18.30 -20.00
CA GLY A 80 -0.84 18.97 -21.30
C GLY A 80 -0.35 18.08 -22.44
N ARG A 81 0.70 17.28 -22.20
CA ARG A 81 1.14 16.28 -23.20
C ARG A 81 0.07 15.22 -23.44
N VAL A 82 -0.52 14.65 -22.38
CA VAL A 82 -1.58 13.64 -22.51
C VAL A 82 -2.79 14.21 -23.24
N GLU A 83 -3.23 15.42 -22.91
CA GLU A 83 -4.33 16.11 -23.59
C GLU A 83 -4.07 16.29 -25.08
N SER A 84 -2.85 16.68 -25.45
CA SER A 84 -2.47 16.81 -26.87
C SER A 84 -2.58 15.48 -27.61
N LEU A 85 -2.19 14.36 -26.98
CA LEU A 85 -2.27 13.03 -27.58
C LEU A 85 -3.71 12.51 -27.68
N LEU A 86 -4.57 12.88 -26.73
CA LEU A 86 -5.98 12.48 -26.72
C LEU A 86 -6.87 13.36 -27.62
N SER A 87 -6.37 14.51 -28.07
CA SER A 87 -7.15 15.48 -28.85
C SER A 87 -7.57 14.97 -30.24
N THR A 88 -6.80 14.05 -30.84
CA THR A 88 -7.03 13.52 -32.18
C THR A 88 -7.31 12.02 -32.13
N PRO A 89 -8.58 11.59 -32.00
CA PRO A 89 -8.92 10.18 -32.02
C PRO A 89 -8.74 9.58 -33.42
N TYR A 90 -8.39 8.29 -33.47
CA TYR A 90 -8.19 7.56 -34.74
C TYR A 90 -9.52 7.13 -35.38
N LEU A 91 -10.51 6.74 -34.57
CA LEU A 91 -11.85 6.35 -35.03
C LEU A 91 -12.88 7.37 -34.55
N THR A 92 -13.91 7.57 -35.35
CA THR A 92 -15.12 8.25 -34.92
C THR A 92 -15.94 7.36 -33.98
N MET A 93 -16.84 7.96 -33.19
CA MET A 93 -17.69 7.20 -32.26
C MET A 93 -18.60 6.18 -32.98
N GLU A 94 -19.00 6.49 -34.21
CA GLU A 94 -19.85 5.61 -35.03
C GLU A 94 -19.07 4.37 -35.47
N GLU A 95 -17.81 4.53 -35.89
CA GLU A 95 -16.92 3.44 -36.29
C GLU A 95 -16.49 2.57 -35.10
N GLU A 96 -16.32 3.18 -33.92
CA GLU A 96 -16.00 2.44 -32.71
C GLU A 96 -17.18 1.56 -32.24
N TYR A 97 -18.42 1.91 -32.60
CA TYR A 97 -19.59 1.23 -32.10
C TYR A 97 -19.59 -0.27 -32.48
N GLY A 98 -19.61 -1.13 -31.47
CA GLY A 98 -19.76 -2.58 -31.67
C GLY A 98 -18.50 -3.34 -32.09
N HIS A 99 -17.39 -2.68 -32.46
CA HIS A 99 -16.20 -3.34 -33.03
C HIS A 99 -15.56 -4.42 -32.11
N THR A 100 -15.64 -4.24 -30.78
CA THR A 100 -15.09 -5.20 -29.78
C THR A 100 -16.15 -6.00 -29.04
N SER A 101 -17.42 -5.89 -29.42
CA SER A 101 -18.54 -6.47 -28.67
C SER A 101 -18.46 -8.01 -28.55
N ALA A 102 -18.09 -8.70 -29.63
CA ALA A 102 -17.92 -10.16 -29.65
C ALA A 102 -16.81 -10.62 -28.70
N ARG A 103 -15.62 -10.01 -28.79
CA ARG A 103 -14.48 -10.31 -27.93
C ARG A 103 -14.79 -10.07 -26.45
N LYS A 104 -15.43 -8.94 -26.12
CA LYS A 104 -15.85 -8.64 -24.74
C LYS A 104 -16.81 -9.69 -24.18
N LYS A 105 -17.65 -10.29 -25.03
CA LYS A 105 -18.57 -11.37 -24.64
C LYS A 105 -17.82 -12.66 -24.34
N GLU A 106 -16.84 -13.02 -25.17
CA GLU A 106 -15.97 -14.18 -24.98
C GLU A 106 -15.16 -14.06 -23.68
N ASP A 107 -14.46 -12.93 -23.48
CA ASP A 107 -13.69 -12.65 -22.27
C ASP A 107 -14.56 -12.74 -21.01
N ARG A 108 -15.81 -12.25 -21.09
CA ARG A 108 -16.77 -12.33 -19.99
C ARG A 108 -17.23 -13.76 -19.73
N GLN A 109 -17.45 -14.56 -20.76
CA GLN A 109 -17.83 -15.96 -20.61
C GLN A 109 -16.69 -16.76 -19.97
N GLU A 110 -15.45 -16.55 -20.42
CA GLU A 110 -14.26 -17.16 -19.84
C GLU A 110 -14.12 -16.79 -18.35
N PHE A 111 -14.25 -15.51 -18.02
CA PHE A 111 -14.22 -15.05 -16.63
C PHE A 111 -15.29 -15.74 -15.78
N LEU A 112 -16.53 -15.88 -16.28
CA LEU A 112 -17.60 -16.57 -15.55
C LEU A 112 -17.32 -18.06 -15.37
N LEU A 113 -16.73 -18.71 -16.36
CA LEU A 113 -16.31 -20.12 -16.26
C LEU A 113 -15.17 -20.27 -15.24
N ASN A 114 -14.19 -19.38 -15.24
CA ASN A 114 -13.08 -19.39 -14.29
C ASN A 114 -13.53 -19.01 -12.87
N ARG A 115 -14.51 -18.12 -12.72
CA ARG A 115 -15.13 -17.81 -11.42
C ARG A 115 -15.81 -19.04 -10.81
N LYS A 116 -16.40 -19.93 -11.62
CA LYS A 116 -16.99 -21.19 -11.13
C LYS A 116 -15.95 -22.20 -10.65
N ARG A 117 -14.66 -22.00 -10.97
CA ARG A 117 -13.55 -22.91 -10.64
C ARG A 117 -12.78 -22.52 -9.37
N THR A 118 -13.28 -21.60 -8.55
CA THR A 118 -12.56 -21.09 -7.37
C THR A 118 -12.45 -22.07 -6.20
N LEU A 119 -13.01 -23.27 -6.32
CA LEU A 119 -12.78 -24.33 -5.36
C LEU A 119 -11.82 -25.35 -5.98
N GLY A 120 -10.60 -25.42 -5.45
CA GLY A 120 -9.66 -26.47 -5.83
C GLY A 120 -10.25 -27.87 -5.54
N PRO A 121 -9.68 -28.94 -6.13
CA PRO A 121 -10.23 -30.31 -6.03
C PRO A 121 -10.33 -30.85 -4.59
N ASN A 122 -9.69 -30.20 -3.61
CA ASN A 122 -9.64 -30.60 -2.21
C ASN A 122 -10.19 -29.50 -1.27
N ILE A 123 -11.41 -29.01 -1.50
CA ILE A 123 -12.11 -28.21 -0.51
C ILE A 123 -13.20 -29.07 0.13
N TYR A 124 -12.87 -29.67 1.27
CA TYR A 124 -13.74 -30.56 2.05
C TYR A 124 -14.98 -29.87 2.66
N ALA A 125 -15.09 -28.55 2.55
CA ALA A 125 -16.13 -27.75 3.21
C ALA A 125 -17.30 -27.33 2.29
N VAL A 126 -17.27 -27.67 0.99
CA VAL A 126 -18.38 -27.36 0.08
C VAL A 126 -19.14 -28.64 -0.25
N PRO A 127 -20.41 -28.78 0.17
CA PRO A 127 -21.19 -29.97 -0.11
C PRO A 127 -21.71 -29.91 -1.55
N SER A 128 -20.82 -30.08 -2.53
CA SER A 128 -21.24 -30.33 -3.91
C SER A 128 -21.59 -31.81 -4.04
N LYS A 129 -22.90 -32.08 -3.99
CA LYS A 129 -23.56 -33.37 -4.23
C LYS A 129 -22.85 -34.25 -5.28
N SER A 130 -22.02 -35.19 -4.83
CA SER A 130 -21.86 -36.54 -5.38
C SER A 130 -20.93 -37.31 -4.45
N LEU A 131 -21.24 -38.58 -4.16
CA LEU A 131 -20.35 -39.45 -3.39
C LEU A 131 -18.97 -39.49 -4.08
N THR A 132 -17.91 -39.17 -3.35
CA THR A 132 -16.53 -39.28 -3.81
C THR A 132 -16.23 -40.68 -4.33
N ASP A 133 -15.34 -40.84 -5.30
CA ASP A 133 -15.01 -42.16 -5.85
C ASP A 133 -14.37 -43.08 -4.79
N LYS A 134 -13.78 -42.51 -3.73
CA LYS A 134 -13.36 -43.25 -2.53
C LYS A 134 -14.55 -43.87 -1.78
N SER A 135 -15.63 -43.12 -1.58
CA SER A 135 -16.82 -43.67 -0.90
C SER A 135 -17.55 -44.68 -1.80
N LYS A 136 -17.52 -44.51 -3.13
CA LYS A 136 -18.00 -45.56 -4.06
C LYS A 136 -17.13 -46.83 -4.00
N ALA A 137 -15.81 -46.69 -3.95
CA ALA A 137 -14.87 -47.81 -3.82
C ALA A 137 -15.01 -48.54 -2.48
N ILE A 138 -15.24 -47.80 -1.39
CA ILE A 138 -15.52 -48.38 -0.06
C ILE A 138 -16.86 -49.13 -0.09
N LEU A 139 -17.91 -48.54 -0.66
CA LEU A 139 -19.23 -49.19 -0.76
C LEU A 139 -19.20 -50.43 -1.68
N SER A 140 -18.43 -50.41 -2.77
CA SER A 140 -18.24 -51.60 -3.62
C SER A 140 -17.48 -52.71 -2.90
N HIS A 141 -16.54 -52.35 -2.03
CA HIS A 141 -15.77 -53.31 -1.22
C HIS A 141 -16.61 -53.92 -0.07
N LEU A 142 -17.62 -53.19 0.43
CA LEU A 142 -18.53 -53.68 1.48
C LEU A 142 -19.61 -54.63 0.94
N ASN A 143 -19.85 -54.64 -0.38
CA ASN A 143 -20.78 -55.57 -1.03
C ASN A 143 -20.14 -56.92 -1.43
N VAL A 144 -18.93 -57.22 -0.96
CA VAL A 144 -18.19 -58.46 -1.31
C VAL A 144 -18.77 -59.71 -0.60
N THR A 145 -19.70 -59.55 0.35
CA THR A 145 -20.31 -60.66 1.10
C THR A 145 -21.83 -60.78 0.92
N ARG A 146 -22.34 -60.62 -0.30
CA ARG A 146 -23.73 -61.00 -0.65
C ARG A 146 -23.75 -62.05 -1.74
#